data_AF-H2MJI3-F1
#
_entry.id   AF-H2MJI3-F1
#
_cell.length_a   1.000
_cell.length_b   1.000
_cell.length_c   1.000
_cell.angle_alpha   90.00
_cell.angle_beta   90.00
_cell.angle_gamma   90.00
#
_symmetry.space_group_name_H-M   'P 1'
#
loop_
_entity.id
_entity.type
_entity.pdbx_description
1 polymer ?
#
loop_
_entity_poly.entity_id
_entity_poly.type
_entity_poly.pdbx_seq_one_letter_code
_entity_poly.pdbx_strand_id
1 'polypeptide(L)'
;MSHRSGQEDPERYLFVDRAVVYNPATQADWTAKKLVWVPSERHGFEAASIREERGEEVMVELAENGKKVLINKDDIQKMNPPKFSKVEDMAELTCLNEASVLYNLKDRYYSGLIYTYSGLFCVVINPYKNLPIYSENIIEMYRGKKRHEMPPHIYAISESAYRCMLQDREDQSILCTGESGAGKTENTKKVIQYLAHVASSHKGRKDHNIPVSHTACRHSALSLPNYGPLIYYSNTSPLPSEGQIYCPRQTREWSYIVNTAGGAVRFGPANASRVSVTSKAVFQEQC
;
A
#
# COMPACT_ATOMS: atom_id res chain seq x y z
N MET A 1 -16.09 -30.21 18.26
CA MET A 1 -15.79 -28.77 18.39
C MET A 1 -14.29 -28.58 18.19
N SER A 2 -13.88 -28.25 16.97
CA SER A 2 -12.47 -28.03 16.63
C SER A 2 -12.12 -26.57 16.86
N HIS A 3 -11.36 -26.27 17.92
CA HIS A 3 -10.68 -25.00 18.10
C HIS A 3 -9.70 -24.81 16.93
N ARG A 4 -10.09 -24.01 15.92
CA ARG A 4 -9.13 -23.40 15.00
C ARG A 4 -8.39 -22.32 15.77
N SER A 5 -7.08 -22.45 15.79
CA SER A 5 -6.13 -21.41 16.24
C SER A 5 -6.51 -20.06 15.63
N GLY A 6 -6.40 -18.99 16.42
CA GLY A 6 -6.75 -17.62 16.05
C GLY A 6 -5.88 -17.03 14.94
N GLN A 7 -6.04 -17.52 13.71
CA GLN A 7 -5.63 -16.79 12.52
C GLN A 7 -6.63 -15.65 12.32
N GLU A 8 -6.17 -14.42 12.54
CA GLU A 8 -6.92 -13.24 12.13
C GLU A 8 -7.21 -13.34 10.64
N ASP A 9 -8.48 -13.23 10.28
CA ASP A 9 -8.95 -13.31 8.89
C ASP A 9 -8.35 -12.14 8.08
N PRO A 10 -7.49 -12.41 7.07
CA PRO A 10 -6.86 -11.36 6.27
C PRO A 10 -7.88 -10.52 5.50
N GLU A 11 -9.07 -11.06 5.22
CA GLU A 11 -10.13 -10.34 4.53
C GLU A 11 -10.63 -9.14 5.34
N ARG A 12 -10.59 -9.21 6.67
CA ARG A 12 -10.97 -8.10 7.55
C ARG A 12 -10.10 -6.85 7.34
N TYR A 13 -8.86 -7.01 6.88
CA TYR A 13 -7.92 -5.91 6.64
C TYR A 13 -7.89 -5.45 5.17
N LEU A 14 -8.77 -6.01 4.33
CA LEU A 14 -8.90 -5.66 2.91
C LEU A 14 -10.30 -5.16 2.58
N PHE A 15 -11.34 -5.80 3.12
CA PHE A 15 -12.72 -5.52 2.80
C PHE A 15 -13.37 -4.61 3.86
N VAL A 16 -14.19 -3.67 3.38
CA VAL A 16 -15.03 -2.84 4.24
C VAL A 16 -16.24 -3.67 4.67
N ASP A 17 -16.51 -3.72 5.98
CA ASP A 17 -17.76 -4.28 6.48
C ASP A 17 -18.94 -3.35 6.15
N ARG A 18 -19.59 -3.61 5.01
CA ARG A 18 -20.71 -2.79 4.51
C ARG A 18 -21.95 -2.87 5.38
N ALA A 19 -22.11 -3.93 6.19
CA ALA A 19 -23.25 -4.05 7.09
C ALA A 19 -23.22 -2.97 8.19
N VAL A 20 -22.02 -2.53 8.58
CA VAL A 20 -21.82 -1.45 9.57
C VAL A 20 -21.98 -0.06 8.95
N VAL A 21 -21.69 0.08 7.65
CA VAL A 21 -21.72 1.38 6.94
C VAL A 21 -23.15 1.85 6.65
N TYR A 22 -24.09 0.93 6.38
CA TYR A 22 -25.48 1.30 6.11
C TYR A 22 -26.36 1.20 7.36
N ASN A 23 -26.45 2.31 8.11
CA ASN A 23 -27.41 2.45 9.20
C ASN A 23 -28.44 3.57 8.87
N PRO A 24 -29.73 3.24 8.70
CA PRO A 24 -30.77 4.25 8.44
C PRO A 24 -30.84 5.35 9.50
N ALA A 25 -30.49 5.05 10.76
CA ALA A 25 -30.48 6.03 11.84
C ALA A 25 -29.39 7.10 11.65
N THR A 26 -28.19 6.73 11.18
CA THR A 26 -27.10 7.69 10.95
C THR A 26 -27.42 8.62 9.77
N GLN A 27 -28.10 8.11 8.74
CA GLN A 27 -28.56 8.90 7.60
C GLN A 27 -29.64 9.92 8.00
N ALA A 28 -30.56 9.54 8.88
CA ALA A 28 -31.57 10.43 9.44
C ALA A 28 -30.92 11.54 10.28
N ASP A 29 -29.97 11.19 11.14
CA ASP A 29 -29.23 12.13 11.99
C ASP A 29 -28.42 13.15 11.17
N TRP A 30 -27.75 12.70 10.11
CA TRP A 30 -26.99 13.59 9.21
C TRP A 30 -27.89 14.63 8.56
N THR A 31 -29.06 14.18 8.08
CA THR A 31 -30.04 15.06 7.41
C THR A 31 -30.63 16.07 8.40
N ALA A 32 -30.95 15.62 9.62
CA ALA A 32 -31.57 16.45 10.65
C ALA A 32 -30.62 17.53 11.20
N LYS A 33 -29.32 17.23 11.32
CA LYS A 33 -28.36 18.09 12.04
C LYS A 33 -27.57 19.04 11.13
N LYS A 34 -27.78 19.03 9.80
CA LYS A 34 -27.00 19.83 8.83
C LYS A 34 -25.50 19.84 9.16
N LEU A 35 -24.93 18.63 9.24
CA LEU A 35 -23.55 18.45 9.70
C LEU A 35 -22.55 19.05 8.72
N VAL A 36 -21.52 19.66 9.27
CA VAL A 36 -20.39 20.29 8.57
C VAL A 36 -19.08 19.96 9.28
N TRP A 37 -17.98 20.13 8.56
CA TRP A 37 -16.63 20.06 9.11
C TRP A 37 -16.15 21.45 9.48
N VAL A 38 -15.54 21.58 10.66
CA VAL A 38 -14.91 22.82 11.13
C VAL A 38 -13.46 22.56 11.55
N PRO A 39 -12.56 23.56 11.47
CA PRO A 39 -11.18 23.40 11.88
C PRO A 39 -11.04 23.07 13.37
N SER A 40 -10.11 22.18 13.70
CA SER A 40 -9.83 21.75 15.07
C SER A 40 -8.32 21.64 15.28
N GLU A 41 -7.78 22.31 16.30
CA GLU A 41 -6.34 22.25 16.62
C GLU A 41 -5.87 20.83 16.96
N ARG A 42 -6.78 20.00 17.50
CA ARG A 42 -6.45 18.66 17.99
C ARG A 42 -6.64 17.57 16.94
N HIS A 43 -7.64 17.72 16.08
CA HIS A 43 -8.07 16.69 15.14
C HIS A 43 -7.89 17.08 13.67
N GLY A 44 -7.40 18.30 13.39
CA GLY A 44 -7.39 18.91 12.06
C GLY A 44 -8.78 19.44 11.72
N PHE A 45 -9.76 18.54 11.68
CA PHE A 45 -11.18 18.86 11.49
C PHE A 45 -12.06 18.05 12.43
N GLU A 46 -13.18 18.63 12.82
CA GLU A 46 -14.20 17.99 13.66
C GLU A 46 -15.61 18.25 13.11
N ALA A 47 -16.54 17.34 13.40
CA ALA A 47 -17.92 17.47 12.95
C ALA A 47 -18.68 18.47 13.84
N ALA A 48 -19.47 19.33 13.22
CA ALA A 48 -20.30 20.31 13.91
C ALA A 48 -21.66 20.46 13.22
N SER A 49 -22.66 20.92 13.97
CA SER A 49 -24.02 21.21 13.50
C SER A 49 -24.23 22.72 13.43
N ILE A 50 -24.72 23.22 12.29
CA ILE A 50 -25.07 24.64 12.15
C ILE A 50 -26.30 24.96 13.01
N ARG A 51 -26.20 25.97 13.88
CA ARG A 51 -27.31 26.44 14.74
C ARG A 51 -27.91 27.75 14.27
N GLU A 52 -27.07 28.75 14.02
CA GLU A 52 -27.51 30.10 13.64
C GLU A 52 -26.51 30.72 12.66
N GLU A 53 -27.01 31.39 11.63
CA GLU A 53 -26.17 32.17 10.71
C GLU A 53 -26.28 33.66 11.06
N ARG A 54 -25.14 34.31 11.31
CA ARG A 54 -25.03 35.73 11.69
C ARG A 54 -24.17 36.47 10.68
N GLY A 55 -24.74 36.78 9.52
CA GLY A 55 -24.01 37.46 8.45
C GLY A 55 -22.86 36.60 7.90
N GLU A 56 -21.63 37.03 8.12
CA GLU A 56 -20.37 36.36 7.73
C GLU A 56 -19.95 35.22 8.66
N GLU A 57 -20.50 35.18 9.87
CA GLU A 57 -20.15 34.16 10.87
C GLU A 57 -21.32 33.20 11.10
N VAL A 58 -21.02 31.96 11.48
CA VAL A 58 -22.00 30.93 11.79
C VAL A 58 -21.72 30.40 13.20
N MET A 59 -22.76 30.34 14.01
CA MET A 59 -22.72 29.62 15.27
C MET A 59 -22.93 28.14 14.99
N VAL A 60 -21.89 27.36 15.26
CA VAL A 60 -21.88 25.91 15.13
C VAL A 60 -21.82 25.26 16.52
N GLU A 61 -22.41 24.08 16.64
CA GLU A 61 -22.31 23.25 17.84
C GLU A 61 -21.48 22.01 17.52
N LEU A 62 -20.36 21.85 18.22
CA LEU A 62 -19.44 20.74 18.01
C LEU A 62 -20.09 19.41 18.41
N ALA A 63 -19.97 18.39 17.56
CA ALA A 63 -20.61 17.10 17.79
C ALA A 63 -19.97 16.30 18.94
N GLU A 64 -18.70 16.54 19.25
CA GLU A 64 -17.97 15.78 20.28
C GLU A 64 -18.30 16.25 21.71
N ASN A 65 -18.35 17.56 21.94
CA ASN A 65 -18.48 18.14 23.29
C ASN A 65 -19.71 19.05 23.47
N GLY A 66 -20.51 19.25 22.42
CA GLY A 66 -21.70 20.13 22.46
C GLY A 66 -21.38 21.62 22.65
N LYS A 67 -20.11 22.02 22.59
CA LYS A 67 -19.69 23.41 22.74
C LYS A 67 -20.15 24.21 21.51
N LYS A 68 -20.70 25.40 21.76
CA LYS A 68 -21.05 26.35 20.70
C LYS A 68 -19.86 27.26 20.42
N VAL A 69 -19.49 27.36 19.16
CA VAL A 69 -18.38 28.17 18.67
C VAL A 69 -18.87 29.00 17.49
N LEU A 70 -18.32 30.20 17.35
CA LEU A 70 -18.60 31.09 16.22
C LEU A 70 -17.45 30.96 15.23
N ILE A 71 -17.74 30.59 13.99
CA ILE A 71 -16.75 30.29 12.94
C ILE A 71 -17.14 31.06 11.67
N ASN A 72 -16.17 31.53 10.90
CA ASN A 72 -16.42 32.18 9.63
C ASN A 72 -17.06 31.18 8.64
N LYS A 73 -18.03 31.63 7.83
CA LYS A 73 -18.65 30.82 6.77
C LYS A 73 -17.63 30.16 5.83
N ASP A 74 -16.53 30.84 5.53
CA ASP A 74 -15.51 30.36 4.59
C ASP A 74 -14.67 29.20 5.14
N ASP A 75 -14.58 29.09 6.48
CA ASP A 75 -13.83 28.00 7.15
C ASP A 75 -14.66 26.71 7.28
N ILE A 76 -15.95 26.76 6.96
CA ILE A 76 -16.87 25.63 7.10
C ILE A 76 -16.84 24.78 5.82
N GLN A 77 -16.53 23.49 5.97
CA GLN A 77 -16.53 22.55 4.85
C GLN A 77 -17.75 21.62 4.90
N LYS A 78 -18.35 21.33 3.74
CA LYS A 78 -19.52 20.44 3.64
C LYS A 78 -19.18 19.01 4.05
N MET A 79 -20.04 18.37 4.84
CA MET A 79 -19.85 16.98 5.23
C MET A 79 -20.53 16.03 4.24
N ASN A 80 -19.82 14.99 3.82
CA ASN A 80 -20.41 13.93 3.00
C ASN A 80 -21.44 13.11 3.80
N PRO A 81 -22.49 12.58 3.15
CA PRO A 81 -23.43 11.67 3.80
C PRO A 81 -22.75 10.41 4.38
N PRO A 82 -23.28 9.79 5.45
CA PRO A 82 -22.68 8.63 6.10
C PRO A 82 -22.47 7.40 5.19
N LYS A 83 -23.23 7.30 4.09
CA LYS A 83 -23.04 6.27 3.06
C LYS A 83 -21.64 6.27 2.44
N PHE A 84 -20.91 7.39 2.57
CA PHE A 84 -19.53 7.56 2.10
C PHE A 84 -18.49 7.32 3.21
N SER A 85 -18.85 6.62 4.29
CA SER A 85 -17.86 6.14 5.27
C SER A 85 -17.02 5.01 4.66
N LYS A 86 -15.70 5.09 4.87
CA LYS A 86 -14.69 4.10 4.43
C LYS A 86 -14.70 3.82 2.93
N VAL A 87 -14.97 4.82 2.12
CA VAL A 87 -14.99 4.70 0.65
C VAL A 87 -13.62 4.22 0.13
N GLU A 88 -13.66 3.31 -0.84
CA GLU A 88 -12.50 2.70 -1.45
C GLU A 88 -11.77 3.65 -2.40
N ASP A 89 -12.49 4.51 -3.13
CA ASP A 89 -11.95 5.55 -4.00
C ASP A 89 -12.46 6.95 -3.62
N MET A 90 -11.57 7.81 -3.15
CA MET A 90 -11.93 9.16 -2.72
C MET A 90 -12.47 10.03 -3.86
N ALA A 91 -12.26 9.66 -5.13
CA ALA A 91 -12.88 10.33 -6.27
C ALA A 91 -14.41 10.13 -6.33
N GLU A 92 -14.96 9.16 -5.59
CA GLU A 92 -16.41 8.93 -5.50
C GLU A 92 -17.12 9.84 -4.47
N LEU A 93 -16.36 10.58 -3.65
CA LEU A 93 -16.92 11.51 -2.68
C LEU A 93 -17.66 12.66 -3.39
N THR A 94 -18.86 13.00 -2.91
CA THR A 94 -19.64 14.11 -3.47
C THR A 94 -19.01 15.47 -3.16
N CYS A 95 -18.53 15.63 -1.93
CA CYS A 95 -17.80 16.82 -1.50
C CYS A 95 -16.33 16.44 -1.30
N LEU A 96 -15.48 16.78 -2.28
CA LEU A 96 -14.05 16.58 -2.17
C LEU A 96 -13.41 17.80 -1.48
N ASN A 97 -13.21 17.69 -0.18
CA ASN A 97 -12.56 18.69 0.65
C ASN A 97 -11.51 18.06 1.56
N GLU A 98 -10.62 18.87 2.11
CA GLU A 98 -9.51 18.40 2.95
C GLU A 98 -10.02 17.61 4.16
N ALA A 99 -11.10 18.08 4.79
CA ALA A 99 -11.70 17.41 5.94
C ALA A 99 -12.22 16.01 5.60
N SER A 100 -12.88 15.83 4.45
CA SER A 100 -13.45 14.54 4.03
C SER A 100 -12.37 13.55 3.64
N VAL A 101 -11.31 14.01 2.97
CA VAL A 101 -10.14 13.17 2.66
C VAL A 101 -9.48 12.70 3.95
N LEU A 102 -9.19 13.62 4.88
CA LEU A 102 -8.60 13.29 6.18
C LEU A 102 -9.47 12.31 6.96
N TYR A 103 -10.78 12.56 7.03
CA TYR A 103 -11.72 11.70 7.74
C TYR A 103 -11.77 10.28 7.16
N ASN A 104 -11.89 10.15 5.84
CA ASN A 104 -11.93 8.83 5.20
C ASN A 104 -10.65 8.04 5.43
N LEU A 105 -9.49 8.69 5.26
CA LEU A 105 -8.19 8.08 5.51
C LEU A 105 -8.03 7.64 6.97
N LYS A 106 -8.44 8.49 7.92
CA LYS A 106 -8.40 8.21 9.36
C LYS A 106 -9.28 7.00 9.72
N ASP A 107 -10.53 6.98 9.27
CA ASP A 107 -11.49 5.91 9.59
C ASP A 107 -11.07 4.56 8.98
N ARG A 108 -10.57 4.58 7.74
CA ARG A 108 -9.97 3.40 7.08
C ARG A 108 -8.73 2.91 7.81
N TYR A 109 -7.83 3.81 8.19
CA TYR A 109 -6.61 3.46 8.94
C TYR A 109 -6.92 2.78 10.27
N TYR A 110 -7.85 3.32 11.07
CA TYR A 110 -8.24 2.69 12.33
C TYR A 110 -8.94 1.34 12.13
N SER A 111 -9.57 1.13 10.98
CA SER A 111 -10.14 -0.16 10.58
C SER A 111 -9.09 -1.15 10.03
N GLY A 112 -7.83 -0.73 9.90
CA GLY A 112 -6.75 -1.56 9.35
C GLY A 112 -6.68 -1.57 7.81
N LEU A 113 -7.47 -0.73 7.15
CA LEU A 113 -7.51 -0.56 5.69
C LEU A 113 -6.50 0.52 5.28
N ILE A 114 -5.28 0.11 4.94
CA ILE A 114 -4.18 1.06 4.72
C ILE A 114 -4.09 1.62 3.31
N TYR A 115 -4.69 0.93 2.34
CA TYR A 115 -4.71 1.31 0.93
C TYR A 115 -6.06 1.97 0.60
N THR A 116 -6.01 3.12 -0.06
CA THR A 116 -7.20 3.85 -0.52
C THR A 116 -6.92 4.44 -1.89
N TYR A 117 -7.84 4.30 -2.84
CA TYR A 117 -7.71 4.94 -4.14
C TYR A 117 -8.04 6.43 -4.07
N SER A 118 -7.42 7.19 -4.97
CA SER A 118 -7.68 8.61 -5.20
C SER A 118 -7.64 8.85 -6.71
N GLY A 119 -8.70 8.46 -7.40
CA GLY A 119 -8.81 8.57 -8.85
C GLY A 119 -7.77 7.72 -9.57
N LEU A 120 -6.66 8.29 -10.04
CA LEU A 120 -5.60 7.52 -10.70
C LEU A 120 -4.51 7.04 -9.74
N PHE A 121 -4.42 7.65 -8.56
CA PHE A 121 -3.38 7.35 -7.58
C PHE A 121 -3.90 6.43 -6.47
N CYS A 122 -2.99 5.88 -5.68
CA CYS A 122 -3.32 5.18 -4.44
C CYS A 122 -2.56 5.80 -3.28
N VAL A 123 -3.31 6.18 -2.25
CA VAL A 123 -2.78 6.70 -1.00
C VAL A 123 -2.59 5.51 -0.04
N VAL A 124 -1.43 5.46 0.59
CA VAL A 124 -1.05 4.39 1.52
C VAL A 124 -0.57 5.01 2.82
N ILE A 125 -1.16 4.58 3.94
CA ILE A 125 -0.73 5.00 5.27
C ILE A 125 0.04 3.86 5.92
N ASN A 126 1.26 4.13 6.39
CA ASN A 126 2.09 3.12 7.03
C ASN A 126 1.42 2.61 8.33
N PRO A 127 1.06 1.31 8.43
CA PRO A 127 0.42 0.77 9.63
C PRO A 127 1.34 0.67 10.84
N TYR A 128 2.67 0.71 10.67
CA TYR A 128 3.68 0.41 11.70
C TYR A 128 3.47 -0.94 12.42
N LYS A 129 2.63 -1.81 11.86
CA LYS A 129 2.34 -3.16 12.32
C LYS A 129 2.30 -4.10 11.11
N ASN A 130 2.62 -5.37 11.35
CA ASN A 130 2.50 -6.39 10.32
C ASN A 130 1.02 -6.76 10.14
N LEU A 131 0.49 -6.53 8.95
CA LEU A 131 -0.86 -6.93 8.57
C LEU A 131 -0.81 -8.24 7.75
N PRO A 132 -1.75 -9.17 7.94
CA PRO A 132 -1.78 -10.46 7.23
C PRO A 132 -2.23 -10.36 5.75
N ILE A 133 -2.04 -9.20 5.11
CA ILE A 133 -2.51 -8.90 3.74
C ILE A 133 -1.52 -9.26 2.63
N TYR A 134 -0.32 -9.75 2.97
CA TYR A 134 0.76 -10.06 2.02
C TYR A 134 1.08 -11.56 1.95
N SER A 135 0.06 -12.40 1.78
CA SER A 135 0.23 -13.86 1.60
C SER A 135 0.07 -14.29 0.15
N GLU A 136 0.54 -15.49 -0.18
CA GLU A 136 0.38 -16.07 -1.53
C GLU A 136 -1.10 -16.22 -1.92
N ASN A 137 -1.96 -16.55 -0.96
CA ASN A 137 -3.41 -16.63 -1.19
C ASN A 137 -3.98 -15.28 -1.66
N ILE A 138 -3.50 -14.17 -1.09
CA ILE A 138 -3.92 -12.83 -1.52
C ILE A 138 -3.38 -12.51 -2.91
N ILE A 139 -2.15 -12.92 -3.25
CA ILE A 139 -1.61 -12.75 -4.61
C ILE A 139 -2.54 -13.40 -5.66
N GLU A 140 -2.92 -14.67 -5.44
CA GLU A 140 -3.84 -15.37 -6.36
C GLU A 140 -5.23 -14.73 -6.39
N MET A 141 -5.69 -14.16 -5.28
CA MET A 141 -6.97 -13.45 -5.23
C MET A 141 -7.00 -12.20 -6.14
N TYR A 142 -5.89 -11.48 -6.26
CA TYR A 142 -5.77 -10.29 -7.11
C TYR A 142 -5.37 -10.60 -8.57
N ARG A 143 -4.86 -11.80 -8.84
CA ARG A 143 -4.40 -12.21 -10.16
C ARG A 143 -5.52 -12.17 -11.20
N GLY A 144 -5.28 -11.47 -12.31
CA GLY A 144 -6.24 -11.35 -13.41
C GLY A 144 -7.51 -10.54 -13.08
N LYS A 145 -7.58 -9.91 -11.90
CA LYS A 145 -8.74 -9.12 -11.48
C LYS A 145 -8.63 -7.68 -11.93
N LYS A 146 -9.77 -7.10 -12.28
CA LYS A 146 -9.91 -5.66 -12.56
C LYS A 146 -9.94 -4.87 -11.27
N ARG A 147 -9.60 -3.58 -11.39
CA ARG A 147 -9.51 -2.64 -10.26
C ARG A 147 -10.79 -2.52 -9.41
N HIS A 148 -11.98 -2.65 -9.99
CA HIS A 148 -13.26 -2.54 -9.27
C HIS A 148 -13.76 -3.87 -8.71
N GLU A 149 -13.13 -5.00 -9.07
CA GLU A 149 -13.53 -6.33 -8.58
C GLU A 149 -12.93 -6.63 -7.21
N MET A 150 -11.83 -5.95 -6.87
CA MET A 150 -11.07 -6.14 -5.64
C MET A 150 -10.84 -4.81 -4.94
N PRO A 151 -10.76 -4.78 -3.60
CA PRO A 151 -10.56 -3.55 -2.87
C PRO A 151 -9.15 -2.98 -3.13
N PRO A 152 -8.89 -1.72 -2.73
CA PRO A 152 -7.60 -1.09 -2.95
C PRO A 152 -6.45 -1.87 -2.31
N HIS A 153 -5.43 -2.20 -3.10
CA HIS A 153 -4.22 -2.89 -2.64
C HIS A 153 -3.03 -2.68 -3.59
N ILE A 154 -1.80 -2.83 -3.09
CA ILE A 154 -0.58 -2.72 -3.91
C ILE A 154 -0.52 -3.78 -5.03
N TYR A 155 -1.09 -4.96 -4.79
CA TYR A 155 -1.19 -6.02 -5.80
C TYR A 155 -2.15 -5.64 -6.94
N ALA A 156 -3.24 -4.93 -6.66
CA ALA A 156 -4.13 -4.44 -7.71
C ALA A 156 -3.44 -3.40 -8.62
N ILE A 157 -2.60 -2.54 -8.04
CA ILE A 157 -1.78 -1.57 -8.82
C ILE A 157 -0.77 -2.32 -9.69
N SER A 158 -0.11 -3.32 -9.12
CA SER A 158 0.89 -4.15 -9.81
C SER A 158 0.25 -4.94 -10.95
N GLU A 159 -0.92 -5.54 -10.72
CA GLU A 159 -1.69 -6.27 -11.74
C GLU A 159 -2.17 -5.35 -12.86
N SER A 160 -2.68 -4.15 -12.51
CA SER A 160 -3.13 -3.20 -13.51
C SER A 160 -1.97 -2.76 -14.41
N ALA A 161 -0.81 -2.43 -13.84
CA ALA A 161 0.37 -2.07 -14.61
C ALA A 161 0.87 -3.23 -15.48
N TYR A 162 0.93 -4.44 -14.93
CA TYR A 162 1.35 -5.64 -15.68
C TYR A 162 0.41 -5.92 -16.86
N ARG A 163 -0.91 -5.84 -16.65
CA ARG A 163 -1.91 -6.05 -17.70
C ARG A 163 -1.85 -4.95 -18.77
N CYS A 164 -1.74 -3.68 -18.39
CA CYS A 164 -1.57 -2.57 -19.34
C CYS A 164 -0.31 -2.75 -20.19
N MET A 165 0.81 -3.15 -19.58
CA MET A 165 2.05 -3.44 -20.31
C MET A 165 1.85 -4.52 -21.40
N LEU A 166 1.15 -5.61 -21.09
CA LEU A 166 0.89 -6.70 -22.05
C LEU A 166 -0.13 -6.32 -23.14
N GLN A 167 -1.13 -5.50 -22.79
CA GLN A 167 -2.20 -5.10 -23.72
C GLN A 167 -1.74 -4.00 -24.68
N ASP A 168 -1.15 -2.94 -24.12
CA ASP A 168 -0.78 -1.73 -24.86
C ASP A 168 0.63 -1.85 -25.46
N ARG A 169 1.42 -2.84 -25.01
CA ARG A 169 2.82 -3.07 -25.41
C ARG A 169 3.73 -1.87 -25.12
N GLU A 170 3.41 -1.15 -24.05
CA GLU A 170 4.17 0.00 -23.57
C GLU A 170 4.76 -0.26 -22.18
N ASP A 171 6.03 0.13 -22.00
CA ASP A 171 6.74 0.02 -20.73
C ASP A 171 5.99 0.80 -19.62
N GLN A 172 5.73 0.14 -18.49
CA GLN A 172 5.05 0.73 -17.35
C GLN A 172 6.02 1.01 -16.20
N SER A 173 5.71 2.03 -15.40
CA SER A 173 6.48 2.36 -14.20
C SER A 173 5.56 2.58 -13.00
N ILE A 174 5.97 2.05 -11.84
CA ILE A 174 5.28 2.28 -10.56
C ILE A 174 6.18 3.16 -9.70
N LEU A 175 5.72 4.39 -9.45
CA LEU A 175 6.46 5.37 -8.64
C LEU A 175 5.89 5.40 -7.21
N CYS A 176 6.75 5.10 -6.22
CA CYS A 176 6.41 5.23 -4.81
C CYS A 176 6.91 6.59 -4.27
N THR A 177 6.00 7.52 -3.96
CA THR A 177 6.32 8.83 -3.39
C THR A 177 5.98 8.89 -1.90
N GLY A 178 6.47 9.93 -1.21
CA GLY A 178 6.19 10.18 0.21
C GLY A 178 7.44 10.52 1.02
N GLU A 179 7.24 10.98 2.24
CA GLU A 179 8.33 11.37 3.15
C GLU A 179 9.19 10.19 3.61
N SER A 180 10.30 10.49 4.30
CA SER A 180 11.14 9.46 4.91
C SER A 180 10.34 8.66 5.93
N GLY A 181 10.38 7.32 5.86
CA GLY A 181 9.60 6.45 6.74
C GLY A 181 8.15 6.16 6.31
N ALA A 182 7.67 6.76 5.20
CA ALA A 182 6.32 6.53 4.69
C ALA A 182 6.04 5.09 4.19
N GLY A 183 7.07 4.24 4.08
CA GLY A 183 6.91 2.84 3.65
C GLY A 183 7.15 2.60 2.15
N LYS A 184 7.81 3.52 1.44
CA LYS A 184 8.14 3.40 0.00
C LYS A 184 8.84 2.06 -0.32
N THR A 185 9.92 1.76 0.41
CA THR A 185 10.76 0.58 0.19
C THR A 185 9.99 -0.73 0.40
N GLU A 186 9.11 -0.79 1.41
CA GLU A 186 8.29 -1.97 1.67
C GLU A 186 7.26 -2.18 0.56
N ASN A 187 6.60 -1.11 0.08
CA ASN A 187 5.68 -1.21 -1.05
C ASN A 187 6.41 -1.70 -2.32
N THR A 188 7.60 -1.18 -2.63
CA THR A 188 8.41 -1.64 -3.77
C THR A 188 8.72 -3.14 -3.66
N LYS A 189 9.09 -3.63 -2.47
CA LYS A 189 9.32 -5.07 -2.25
C LYS A 189 8.06 -5.89 -2.55
N LYS A 190 6.88 -5.40 -2.19
CA LYS A 190 5.60 -6.08 -2.45
C LYS A 190 5.23 -6.09 -3.93
N VAL A 191 5.50 -5.02 -4.67
CA VAL A 191 5.34 -4.98 -6.14
C VAL A 191 6.22 -6.05 -6.78
N ILE A 192 7.50 -6.10 -6.42
CA ILE A 192 8.44 -7.08 -6.95
C ILE A 192 8.00 -8.51 -6.58
N GLN A 193 7.57 -8.73 -5.34
CA GLN A 193 7.05 -10.03 -4.87
C GLN A 193 5.85 -10.50 -5.73
N TYR A 194 4.91 -9.59 -6.01
CA TYR A 194 3.73 -9.89 -6.83
C TYR A 194 4.11 -10.25 -8.27
N LEU A 195 4.91 -9.40 -8.93
CA LEU A 195 5.33 -9.62 -10.31
C LEU A 195 6.18 -10.90 -10.44
N ALA A 196 7.06 -11.17 -9.48
CA ALA A 196 7.83 -12.40 -9.47
C ALA A 196 6.94 -13.64 -9.38
N HIS A 197 5.81 -13.57 -8.68
CA HIS A 197 4.86 -14.68 -8.58
C HIS A 197 4.03 -14.84 -9.85
N VAL A 198 3.47 -13.76 -10.38
CA VAL A 198 2.53 -13.79 -11.52
C VAL A 198 3.24 -13.96 -12.87
N ALA A 199 4.40 -13.33 -13.06
CA ALA A 199 5.17 -13.41 -14.30
C ALA A 199 6.10 -14.64 -14.36
N SER A 200 6.25 -15.39 -13.26
CA SER A 200 6.99 -16.66 -13.31
C SER A 200 6.24 -17.67 -14.14
N SER A 201 6.82 -18.04 -15.29
CA SER A 201 6.34 -19.17 -16.07
C SER A 201 6.42 -20.45 -15.21
N HIS A 202 5.28 -21.09 -14.97
CA HIS A 202 5.24 -22.39 -14.32
C HIS A 202 5.90 -23.43 -15.24
N LYS A 203 7.22 -23.57 -15.16
CA LYS A 203 7.88 -24.82 -15.52
C LYS A 203 7.26 -25.87 -14.59
N GLY A 204 6.44 -26.75 -15.18
CA GLY A 204 5.40 -27.52 -14.49
C GLY A 204 5.78 -28.08 -13.12
N ARG A 205 4.80 -28.09 -12.21
CA ARG A 205 4.84 -28.94 -11.02
C ARG A 205 5.03 -30.39 -11.47
N LYS A 206 6.27 -30.85 -11.57
CA LYS A 206 6.59 -32.26 -11.46
C LYS A 206 6.65 -32.56 -9.97
N ASP A 207 5.61 -33.21 -9.47
CA ASP A 207 5.71 -34.01 -8.25
C ASP A 207 6.89 -34.96 -8.45
N HIS A 208 7.96 -34.75 -7.69
CA HIS A 208 9.07 -35.70 -7.60
C HIS A 208 9.41 -35.86 -6.12
N ASN A 209 8.83 -36.91 -5.54
CA ASN A 209 9.57 -37.78 -4.62
C ASN A 209 10.93 -38.06 -5.27
N ILE A 210 12.03 -37.61 -4.67
CA ILE A 210 13.38 -37.99 -5.10
C ILE A 210 14.02 -38.80 -3.97
N PRO A 211 14.36 -40.08 -4.20
CA PRO A 211 15.29 -40.79 -3.33
C PRO A 211 16.70 -40.23 -3.55
N VAL A 212 17.45 -40.13 -2.46
CA VAL A 212 18.81 -39.59 -2.38
C VAL A 212 19.75 -40.37 -3.31
N SER A 213 20.43 -39.68 -4.23
CA SER A 213 21.63 -40.19 -4.88
C SER A 213 22.69 -39.09 -4.98
N HIS A 214 23.81 -39.31 -4.29
CA HIS A 214 25.00 -38.47 -4.30
C HIS A 214 25.64 -38.43 -5.69
N THR A 215 25.97 -37.25 -6.19
CA THR A 215 27.09 -37.08 -7.11
C THR A 215 27.76 -35.73 -6.87
N ALA A 216 28.98 -35.79 -6.35
CA ALA A 216 29.80 -34.64 -5.97
C ALA A 216 30.42 -33.98 -7.21
N CYS A 217 30.24 -32.67 -7.38
CA CYS A 217 31.02 -31.88 -8.31
C CYS A 217 32.26 -31.34 -7.60
N ARG A 218 33.45 -31.75 -8.07
CA ARG A 218 34.75 -31.46 -7.48
C ARG A 218 35.08 -29.97 -7.57
N HIS A 219 35.35 -29.33 -6.44
CA HIS A 219 36.10 -28.08 -6.37
C HIS A 219 37.59 -28.39 -6.39
N SER A 220 38.34 -27.82 -7.33
CA SER A 220 39.79 -27.66 -7.21
C SER A 220 40.07 -26.39 -6.41
N ALA A 221 40.48 -26.56 -5.16
CA ALA A 221 40.97 -25.50 -4.30
C ALA A 221 42.46 -25.23 -4.62
N LEU A 222 42.83 -23.97 -4.78
CA LEU A 222 44.21 -23.50 -4.59
C LEU A 222 44.23 -22.61 -3.35
N SER A 223 45.22 -22.83 -2.50
CA SER A 223 45.31 -22.37 -1.12
C SER A 223 46.33 -21.24 -0.91
N LEU A 224 46.09 -20.46 0.16
CA LEU A 224 46.97 -19.57 0.96
C LEU A 224 47.04 -18.07 0.57
N PRO A 225 47.41 -17.16 1.49
CA PRO A 225 46.94 -16.99 2.88
C PRO A 225 46.62 -15.51 3.25
N ASN A 226 45.94 -15.31 4.38
CA ASN A 226 45.83 -14.10 5.22
C ASN A 226 46.32 -12.75 4.64
N TYR A 227 45.37 -11.88 4.30
CA TYR A 227 45.23 -10.48 4.75
C TYR A 227 43.96 -9.95 4.07
N GLY A 228 42.95 -9.55 4.86
CA GLY A 228 41.72 -9.00 4.30
C GLY A 228 41.98 -7.66 3.61
N PRO A 229 41.44 -7.41 2.41
CA PRO A 229 41.44 -6.08 1.85
C PRO A 229 40.04 -5.44 1.97
N LEU A 230 40.03 -4.24 2.53
CA LEU A 230 39.11 -3.17 2.16
C LEU A 230 38.90 -3.18 0.64
N ILE A 231 37.66 -3.32 0.18
CA ILE A 231 37.33 -3.07 -1.23
C ILE A 231 36.57 -1.76 -1.33
N TYR A 232 37.29 -0.72 -1.77
CA TYR A 232 36.71 0.40 -2.51
C TYR A 232 36.11 -0.15 -3.79
N TYR A 233 34.83 0.11 -4.08
CA TYR A 233 34.31 0.02 -5.44
C TYR A 233 34.05 1.42 -5.99
N SER A 234 34.86 1.76 -6.98
CA SER A 234 34.71 2.88 -7.89
C SER A 234 33.45 2.73 -8.73
N ASN A 235 32.83 3.88 -9.04
CA ASN A 235 31.79 4.03 -10.06
C ASN A 235 32.33 3.58 -11.42
N THR A 236 32.06 2.33 -11.80
CA THR A 236 31.86 1.81 -13.17
C THR A 236 31.90 0.28 -13.10
N SER A 237 30.73 -0.35 -13.01
CA SER A 237 30.58 -1.78 -13.30
C SER A 237 29.91 -1.92 -14.67
N PRO A 238 30.44 -2.78 -15.56
CA PRO A 238 29.94 -2.92 -16.92
C PRO A 238 28.53 -3.53 -16.94
N LEU A 239 27.69 -2.99 -17.83
CA LEU A 239 26.38 -3.54 -18.15
C LEU A 239 26.51 -5.04 -18.50
N PRO A 240 25.72 -5.93 -17.90
CA PRO A 240 25.66 -7.31 -18.36
C PRO A 240 25.00 -7.35 -19.74
N SER A 241 25.58 -8.17 -20.63
CA SER A 241 25.08 -8.46 -21.96
C SER A 241 23.62 -8.94 -21.94
N GLU A 242 22.88 -8.53 -22.97
CA GLU A 242 21.47 -8.85 -23.22
C GLU A 242 21.15 -10.33 -22.97
N GLY A 243 20.12 -10.61 -22.15
CA GLY A 243 19.45 -11.92 -22.14
C GLY A 243 19.36 -12.71 -20.82
N GLN A 244 19.67 -12.14 -19.64
CA GLN A 244 19.44 -12.86 -18.38
C GLN A 244 18.05 -12.60 -17.77
N ILE A 245 17.19 -13.60 -17.87
CA ILE A 245 15.94 -13.71 -17.09
C ILE A 245 16.32 -13.92 -15.62
N TYR A 246 15.95 -13.00 -14.73
CA TYR A 246 16.16 -13.18 -13.29
C TYR A 246 15.20 -14.25 -12.75
N CYS A 247 15.77 -15.33 -12.21
CA CYS A 247 15.03 -16.38 -11.52
C CYS A 247 14.40 -15.84 -10.21
N PRO A 248 13.23 -16.30 -9.74
CA PRO A 248 12.60 -15.84 -8.49
C PRO A 248 13.53 -15.93 -7.25
N ARG A 249 14.48 -16.88 -7.27
CA ARG A 249 15.52 -17.02 -6.24
C ARG A 249 16.52 -15.85 -6.25
N GLN A 250 16.88 -15.37 -7.43
CA GLN A 250 17.72 -14.18 -7.62
C GLN A 250 16.96 -12.89 -7.29
N THR A 251 15.65 -12.82 -7.52
CA THR A 251 14.82 -11.65 -7.13
C THR A 251 14.74 -11.47 -5.61
N ARG A 252 14.74 -12.57 -4.84
CA ARG A 252 14.86 -12.51 -3.37
C ARG A 252 16.25 -12.01 -2.94
N GLU A 253 17.31 -12.42 -3.64
CA GLU A 253 18.67 -11.90 -3.43
C GLU A 253 18.77 -10.40 -3.78
N TRP A 254 18.07 -9.93 -4.82
CA TRP A 254 17.97 -8.50 -5.15
C TRP A 254 17.31 -7.67 -4.04
N SER A 255 16.25 -8.18 -3.40
CA SER A 255 15.68 -7.50 -2.23
C SER A 255 16.66 -7.41 -1.07
N TYR A 256 17.56 -8.39 -0.93
CA TYR A 256 18.63 -8.39 0.07
C TYR A 256 19.71 -7.35 -0.29
N ILE A 257 20.12 -7.28 -1.56
CA ILE A 257 21.08 -6.30 -2.08
C ILE A 257 20.57 -4.85 -1.89
N VAL A 258 19.28 -4.59 -2.13
CA VAL A 258 18.66 -3.27 -1.90
C VAL A 258 18.69 -2.86 -0.42
N ASN A 259 18.47 -3.82 0.50
CA ASN A 259 18.59 -3.55 1.94
C ASN A 259 20.05 -3.30 2.36
N THR A 260 21.00 -4.09 1.84
CA THR A 260 22.42 -4.00 2.19
C THR A 260 23.10 -2.76 1.63
N ALA A 261 22.72 -2.30 0.44
CA ALA A 261 23.25 -1.06 -0.15
C ALA A 261 22.63 0.21 0.47
N GLY A 262 21.48 0.10 1.14
CA GLY A 262 20.69 1.25 1.61
C GLY A 262 20.60 1.44 3.13
N GLY A 263 20.90 0.43 3.94
CA GLY A 263 20.65 0.44 5.40
C GLY A 263 21.85 0.91 6.23
N ALA A 264 21.71 2.05 6.92
CA ALA A 264 22.58 2.41 8.04
C ALA A 264 21.72 3.06 9.15
N VAL A 265 21.87 2.57 10.38
CA VAL A 265 21.10 3.00 11.56
C VAL A 265 21.31 4.50 11.83
N ARG A 266 20.21 5.26 11.92
CA ARG A 266 20.17 6.66 12.39
C ARG A 266 19.26 6.75 13.62
N PHE A 267 19.31 7.88 14.32
CA PHE A 267 18.16 8.36 15.10
C PHE A 267 17.00 8.65 14.13
N GLY A 268 16.20 7.61 13.84
CA GLY A 268 15.17 7.52 12.79
C GLY A 268 14.77 6.04 12.60
N PRO A 269 13.74 5.69 11.79
CA PRO A 269 13.27 4.30 11.69
C PRO A 269 14.39 3.36 11.25
N ALA A 270 14.43 2.17 11.83
CA ALA A 270 15.60 1.26 11.86
C ALA A 270 16.16 0.81 10.49
N ASN A 271 15.53 1.14 9.35
CA ASN A 271 15.93 0.72 7.99
C ASN A 271 15.61 1.79 6.92
N ALA A 272 15.93 3.06 7.16
CA ALA A 272 15.72 4.13 6.15
C ALA A 272 16.64 3.97 4.93
N SER A 273 16.07 3.90 3.71
CA SER A 273 16.83 3.85 2.46
C SER A 273 17.53 5.19 2.16
N ARG A 274 18.86 5.16 1.93
CA ARG A 274 19.67 6.36 1.59
C ARG A 274 19.66 6.78 0.11
N VAL A 275 19.20 5.90 -0.79
CA VAL A 275 19.30 6.09 -2.26
C VAL A 275 17.93 5.89 -2.90
N SER A 276 17.57 6.75 -3.87
CA SER A 276 16.45 6.51 -4.76
C SER A 276 16.76 5.29 -5.64
N VAL A 277 16.10 4.17 -5.37
CA VAL A 277 16.28 2.94 -6.15
C VAL A 277 15.25 2.94 -7.28
N THR A 278 15.74 3.04 -8.52
CA THR A 278 14.92 2.78 -9.72
C THR A 278 15.16 1.35 -10.16
N SER A 279 14.14 0.51 -10.06
CA SER A 279 14.17 -0.85 -10.60
C SER A 279 13.48 -0.87 -11.96
N LYS A 280 14.22 -1.12 -13.05
CA LYS A 280 13.64 -1.39 -14.37
C LYS A 280 13.46 -2.90 -14.50
N ALA A 281 12.22 -3.37 -14.58
CA ALA A 281 11.93 -4.75 -14.95
C ALA A 281 11.71 -4.80 -16.46
N VAL A 282 12.62 -5.43 -17.21
CA VAL A 282 12.45 -5.68 -18.64
C VAL A 282 11.82 -7.07 -18.79
N PHE A 283 10.56 -7.13 -19.20
CA PHE A 283 9.88 -8.38 -19.53
C PHE A 283 9.99 -8.58 -21.04
N GLN A 284 10.95 -9.41 -21.47
CA GLN A 284 11.09 -9.78 -22.87
C GLN A 284 10.17 -10.97 -23.14
N GLU A 285 9.11 -10.78 -23.92
CA GLU A 285 8.33 -11.89 -24.48
C GLU A 285 9.27 -12.73 -25.36
N GLN A 286 9.54 -13.97 -24.95
CA GLN A 286 10.08 -14.96 -25.89
C GLN A 286 8.88 -15.48 -26.71
N CYS A 287 8.78 -15.01 -27.96
CA CYS A 287 8.00 -15.68 -29.01
C CYS A 287 8.60 -17.06 -29.32
#